data_AF-A0A2I3BRV9-F1
#
_entry.id   AF-A0A2I3BRV9-F1
#
_cell.length_a   1.000
_cell.length_b   1.000
_cell.length_c   1.000
_cell.angle_alpha   90.00
_cell.angle_beta   90.00
_cell.angle_gamma   90.00
#
_symmetry.space_group_name_H-M   'P 1'
#
loop_
_entity.id
_entity.type
_entity.pdbx_description
1 polymer ?
#
loop_
_entity_poly.entity_id
_entity_poly.type
_entity_poly.pdbx_seq_one_letter_code
_entity_poly.pdbx_strand_id
1 'polypeptide(L)'
;MTCHKRYKIQKKVREHHRKLRKEAKKRGHKKPRKDPGVPNSAPFKEALLREAELRKQQLEELKQQQKLDRQKEQERKRKLEVSPGDEQSNVETREESDEPKRKKAKAGKQNPKKLHCQELKKVIEASDIVLEVLDARDPLGCRCPQ
;
A
#
# COMPACT_ATOMS: atom_id res chain seq x y z
N MET A 1 -37.09 14.17 25.65
CA MET A 1 -36.53 12.88 26.13
C MET A 1 -35.71 13.13 27.38
N THR A 2 -36.03 12.50 28.51
CA THR A 2 -35.24 12.67 29.74
C THR A 2 -33.83 12.09 29.55
N CYS A 3 -32.85 12.68 30.24
CA CYS A 3 -31.47 12.18 30.22
C CYS A 3 -31.41 10.68 30.59
N HIS A 4 -32.19 10.26 31.58
CA HIS A 4 -32.31 8.86 31.98
C HIS A 4 -32.72 7.93 30.81
N LYS A 5 -33.73 8.32 30.02
CA LYS A 5 -34.16 7.54 28.84
C LYS A 5 -33.07 7.48 27.77
N ARG A 6 -32.34 8.59 27.53
CA ARG A 6 -31.20 8.63 26.58
C ARG A 6 -30.09 7.66 26.98
N TYR A 7 -29.65 7.67 28.24
CA TYR A 7 -28.60 6.77 28.73
C TYR A 7 -29.02 5.30 28.71
N LYS A 8 -30.30 5.00 29.01
CA LYS A 8 -30.84 3.64 28.93
C LYS A 8 -30.81 3.10 27.50
N ILE A 9 -31.17 3.93 26.51
CA ILE A 9 -31.10 3.58 25.08
C ILE A 9 -29.65 3.32 24.66
N GLN A 10 -28.73 4.25 24.97
CA GLN A 10 -27.31 4.08 24.64
C GLN A 10 -26.72 2.81 25.25
N LYS A 11 -27.05 2.50 26.51
CA LYS A 11 -26.62 1.27 27.17
C LYS A 11 -27.15 0.02 26.45
N LYS A 12 -28.43 0.00 26.06
CA LYS A 12 -29.03 -1.11 25.30
C LYS A 12 -28.38 -1.30 23.93
N VAL A 13 -28.15 -0.21 23.18
CA VAL A 13 -27.49 -0.26 21.87
C VAL A 13 -26.05 -0.79 22.00
N ARG A 14 -25.31 -0.30 23.00
CA ARG A 14 -23.94 -0.75 23.25
C ARG A 14 -23.88 -2.24 23.58
N GLU A 15 -24.79 -2.73 24.42
CA GLU A 15 -24.90 -4.15 24.75
C GLU A 15 -25.29 -4.99 23.53
N HIS A 16 -26.22 -4.51 22.70
CA HIS A 16 -26.60 -5.17 21.45
C HIS A 16 -25.40 -5.30 20.50
N HIS A 17 -24.67 -4.21 20.24
CA HIS A 17 -23.46 -4.24 19.39
C HIS A 17 -22.35 -5.12 19.99
N ARG A 18 -22.25 -5.19 21.33
CA ARG A 18 -21.31 -6.10 22.01
C ARG A 18 -21.69 -7.56 21.75
N LYS A 19 -22.97 -7.92 21.84
CA LYS A 19 -23.46 -9.27 21.55
C LYS A 19 -23.26 -9.65 20.08
N LEU A 20 -23.66 -8.78 19.14
CA LEU A 20 -23.44 -9.00 17.70
C LEU A 20 -21.96 -9.21 17.35
N ARG A 21 -21.05 -8.44 17.95
CA ARG A 21 -19.60 -8.63 17.74
C ARG A 21 -19.12 -9.99 18.27
N LYS A 22 -19.59 -10.42 19.44
CA LYS A 22 -19.24 -11.73 20.02
C LYS A 22 -19.77 -12.87 19.14
N GLU A 23 -21.01 -12.78 18.67
CA GLU A 23 -21.61 -13.78 17.78
C GLU A 23 -20.93 -13.82 16.41
N ALA A 24 -20.62 -12.65 15.83
CA ALA A 24 -19.90 -12.58 14.55
C ALA A 24 -18.50 -13.21 14.61
N LYS A 25 -17.83 -13.14 15.77
CA LYS A 25 -16.56 -13.83 16.02
C LYS A 25 -16.72 -15.34 16.14
N LYS A 26 -17.84 -15.82 16.71
CA LYS A 26 -18.14 -17.26 16.83
C LYS A 26 -18.48 -17.91 15.49
N ARG A 27 -19.04 -17.16 14.53
CA ARG A 27 -19.43 -17.68 13.20
C ARG A 27 -18.26 -18.06 12.27
N GLY A 28 -17.01 -17.97 12.71
CA GLY A 28 -15.83 -18.36 11.93
C GLY A 28 -15.54 -17.44 10.74
N HIS A 29 -14.65 -17.86 9.84
CA HIS A 29 -14.29 -17.12 8.65
C HIS A 29 -15.51 -16.94 7.72
N LYS A 30 -15.85 -15.69 7.41
CA LYS A 30 -16.91 -15.38 6.46
C LYS A 30 -16.48 -15.86 5.08
N LYS A 31 -17.28 -16.71 4.44
CA LYS A 31 -17.08 -17.08 3.04
C LYS A 31 -17.06 -15.79 2.19
N PRO A 32 -16.16 -15.67 1.19
CA PRO A 32 -16.17 -14.53 0.30
C PRO A 32 -17.55 -14.42 -0.35
N ARG A 33 -18.07 -13.20 -0.42
CA ARG A 33 -19.33 -12.95 -1.12
C ARG A 33 -19.11 -13.29 -2.60
N LYS A 34 -19.99 -14.11 -3.14
CA LYS A 34 -20.00 -14.46 -4.56
C LYS A 34 -20.46 -13.23 -5.33
N ASP A 35 -19.78 -12.93 -6.43
CA ASP A 35 -20.21 -11.87 -7.34
C ASP A 35 -21.54 -12.32 -7.98
N PRO A 36 -22.62 -11.51 -7.90
CA PRO A 36 -23.87 -11.82 -8.59
C PRO A 36 -23.71 -11.94 -10.11
N GLY A 37 -22.58 -11.51 -10.68
CA GLY A 37 -22.25 -11.68 -12.09
C GLY A 37 -23.15 -10.87 -13.01
N VAL A 38 -22.88 -10.93 -14.30
CA VAL A 38 -23.68 -10.24 -15.31
C VAL A 38 -24.92 -11.09 -15.64
N PRO A 39 -26.15 -10.57 -15.45
CA PRO A 39 -27.38 -11.29 -15.79
C PRO A 39 -27.50 -11.60 -17.29
N ASN A 40 -28.14 -12.72 -17.65
CA ASN A 40 -28.36 -13.14 -19.06
C ASN A 40 -29.23 -12.19 -19.88
N SER A 41 -30.00 -11.31 -19.23
CA SER A 41 -30.87 -10.34 -19.90
C SER A 41 -30.13 -9.11 -20.44
N ALA A 42 -28.84 -8.95 -20.14
CA ALA A 42 -28.09 -7.79 -20.59
C ALA A 42 -27.72 -7.90 -22.09
N PRO A 43 -28.02 -6.88 -22.92
CA PRO A 43 -27.89 -6.95 -24.39
C PRO A 43 -26.45 -7.10 -24.91
N PHE A 44 -25.42 -7.04 -24.04
CA PHE A 44 -24.01 -7.23 -24.41
C PHE A 44 -23.26 -8.16 -23.44
N LYS A 45 -23.96 -9.10 -22.79
CA LYS A 45 -23.34 -10.01 -21.80
C LYS A 45 -22.12 -10.75 -22.36
N GLU A 46 -22.20 -11.30 -23.57
CA GLU A 46 -21.12 -12.09 -24.17
C GLU A 46 -19.88 -11.24 -24.47
N ALA A 47 -20.08 -10.03 -25.00
CA ALA A 47 -18.99 -9.09 -25.24
C ALA A 47 -18.29 -8.71 -23.94
N LEU A 48 -19.07 -8.45 -22.87
CA LEU A 48 -18.54 -8.09 -21.55
C LEU A 48 -17.75 -9.24 -20.91
N LEU A 49 -18.24 -10.48 -21.04
CA LEU A 49 -17.56 -11.67 -20.53
C LEU A 49 -16.25 -11.92 -21.28
N ARG A 50 -16.25 -11.79 -22.62
CA ARG A 50 -15.07 -11.95 -23.46
C ARG A 50 -13.99 -10.91 -23.14
N GLU A 51 -14.38 -9.64 -22.92
CA GLU A 51 -13.45 -8.59 -22.50
C GLU A 51 -12.86 -8.90 -21.11
N ALA A 52 -13.69 -9.39 -20.18
CA ALA A 52 -13.23 -9.76 -18.85
C ALA A 52 -12.22 -10.93 -18.88
N GLU A 53 -12.42 -11.91 -19.75
CA GLU A 53 -11.47 -13.02 -19.98
C GLU A 53 -10.15 -12.52 -20.54
N LEU A 54 -10.19 -11.66 -21.57
CA LEU A 54 -9.00 -11.07 -22.17
C LEU A 54 -8.18 -10.26 -21.14
N ARG A 55 -8.85 -9.45 -20.32
CA ARG A 55 -8.19 -8.73 -19.21
C ARG A 55 -7.55 -9.68 -18.20
N LYS A 56 -8.19 -10.80 -17.88
CA LYS A 56 -7.60 -11.81 -16.97
C LYS A 56 -6.33 -12.43 -17.57
N GLN A 57 -6.36 -12.80 -18.84
CA GLN A 57 -5.21 -13.36 -19.55
C GLN A 57 -4.03 -12.38 -19.55
N GLN A 58 -4.25 -11.12 -19.93
CA GLN A 58 -3.23 -10.08 -19.91
C GLN A 58 -2.62 -9.88 -18.50
N LEU A 59 -3.46 -9.87 -17.46
CA LEU A 59 -2.98 -9.75 -16.08
C LEU A 59 -2.18 -10.96 -15.61
N GLU A 60 -2.52 -12.16 -16.06
CA GLU A 60 -1.77 -13.38 -15.76
C GLU A 60 -0.43 -13.41 -16.48
N GLU A 61 -0.40 -13.06 -17.77
CA GLU A 61 0.82 -12.94 -18.57
C GLU A 61 1.78 -11.91 -17.95
N LEU A 62 1.30 -10.72 -17.61
CA LEU A 62 2.12 -9.71 -16.93
C LEU A 62 2.69 -10.21 -15.61
N LYS A 63 1.90 -10.97 -14.83
CA LYS A 63 2.39 -11.58 -13.58
C LYS A 63 3.44 -12.65 -13.85
N GLN A 64 3.29 -13.44 -14.90
CA GLN A 64 4.28 -14.46 -15.28
C GLN A 64 5.58 -13.79 -15.74
N GLN A 65 5.51 -12.78 -16.60
CA GLN A 65 6.67 -12.00 -17.02
C GLN A 65 7.40 -11.39 -15.81
N GLN A 66 6.67 -10.75 -14.88
CA GLN A 66 7.27 -10.20 -13.66
C GLN A 66 7.95 -11.26 -12.79
N LYS A 67 7.43 -12.49 -12.74
CA LYS A 67 8.07 -13.60 -12.02
C LYS A 67 9.35 -14.04 -12.71
N LEU A 68 9.33 -14.18 -14.03
CA LEU A 68 10.50 -14.56 -14.83
C LEU A 68 11.59 -13.49 -14.74
N ASP A 69 11.24 -12.22 -14.85
CA ASP A 69 12.19 -11.11 -14.70
C ASP A 69 12.83 -11.09 -13.31
N ARG A 70 12.04 -11.35 -12.27
CA ARG A 70 12.55 -11.47 -10.90
C ARG A 70 13.51 -12.66 -10.74
N GLN A 71 13.25 -13.78 -11.38
CA GLN A 71 14.15 -14.95 -11.37
C GLN A 71 15.44 -14.65 -12.13
N LYS A 72 15.35 -14.09 -13.34
CA LYS A 72 16.52 -13.64 -14.13
C LYS A 72 17.38 -12.63 -13.37
N GLU A 73 16.76 -11.66 -12.68
CA GLU A 73 17.47 -10.68 -11.83
C GLU A 73 18.24 -11.40 -10.70
N GLN A 74 17.65 -12.41 -10.07
CA GLN A 74 18.29 -13.19 -9.01
C GLN A 74 19.43 -14.08 -9.53
N GLU A 75 19.25 -14.73 -10.67
CA GLU A 75 20.29 -15.55 -11.31
C GLU A 75 21.48 -14.69 -11.77
N ARG A 76 21.23 -13.51 -12.35
CA ARG A 76 22.30 -12.56 -12.69
C ARG A 76 23.10 -12.13 -11.48
N LYS A 77 22.44 -11.87 -10.34
CA LYS A 77 23.12 -11.54 -9.07
C LYS A 77 23.98 -12.71 -8.58
N ARG A 78 23.44 -13.93 -8.59
CA ARG A 78 24.20 -15.14 -8.20
C ARG A 78 25.40 -15.41 -9.11
N LYS A 79 25.27 -15.22 -10.44
CA LYS A 79 26.38 -15.37 -11.39
C LYS A 79 27.50 -14.35 -11.16
N LEU A 80 27.16 -13.11 -10.78
CA LEU A 80 28.15 -12.09 -10.42
C LEU A 80 28.86 -12.39 -9.09
N GLU A 81 28.18 -13.03 -8.13
CA GLU A 81 28.76 -13.42 -6.84
C GLU A 81 29.66 -14.68 -6.91
N VAL A 82 29.46 -15.54 -7.92
CA VAL A 82 30.23 -16.79 -8.10
C VAL A 82 31.53 -16.60 -8.91
N SER A 83 31.80 -15.39 -9.41
CA SER A 83 33.07 -15.05 -10.08
C SER A 83 33.99 -14.15 -9.23
N PRO A 84 34.58 -14.63 -8.11
CA PRO A 84 35.73 -13.97 -7.49
C PRO A 84 37.00 -14.61 -8.06
N GLY A 85 37.58 -14.01 -9.11
CA GLY A 85 38.85 -14.47 -9.67
C GLY A 85 39.28 -13.59 -10.83
N ASP A 86 40.32 -12.80 -10.57
CA ASP A 86 41.08 -11.94 -11.50
C ASP A 86 40.37 -10.73 -12.10
N GLU A 87 40.64 -9.55 -11.50
CA GLU A 87 41.48 -8.52 -12.13
C GLU A 87 41.90 -7.49 -11.05
N GLN A 88 43.05 -7.72 -10.43
CA GLN A 88 43.84 -6.67 -9.82
C GLN A 88 44.76 -6.07 -10.89
N SER A 89 44.45 -4.88 -11.39
CA SER A 89 45.43 -3.84 -11.76
C SER A 89 44.76 -2.67 -12.50
N ASN A 90 44.45 -1.58 -11.80
CA ASN A 90 45.09 -0.29 -12.08
C ASN A 90 44.67 0.77 -11.04
N VAL A 91 45.67 1.15 -10.24
CA VAL A 91 46.06 2.51 -9.81
C VAL A 91 44.98 3.59 -9.61
N GLU A 92 45.05 4.11 -8.38
CA GLU A 92 44.38 5.27 -7.78
C GLU A 92 44.33 6.54 -8.64
N THR A 93 43.23 7.30 -8.53
CA THR A 93 43.28 8.75 -8.23
C THR A 93 41.91 9.20 -7.71
N ARG A 94 41.92 9.79 -6.51
CA ARG A 94 40.85 10.59 -5.90
C ARG A 94 40.29 11.60 -6.91
N GLU A 95 38.97 11.78 -6.99
CA GLU A 95 38.33 13.09 -6.83
C GLU A 95 36.86 12.90 -6.38
N GLU A 96 36.46 13.86 -5.57
CA GLU A 96 35.27 13.98 -4.73
C GLU A 96 34.04 14.35 -5.57
N SER A 97 32.92 13.65 -5.39
CA SER A 97 31.59 14.15 -5.78
C SER A 97 30.52 13.35 -5.02
N ASP A 98 30.03 14.00 -3.97
CA ASP A 98 28.93 13.58 -3.11
C ASP A 98 27.61 13.62 -3.89
N GLU A 99 27.12 12.45 -4.34
CA GLU A 99 25.78 12.30 -4.92
C GLU A 99 25.11 11.12 -4.20
N PRO A 100 24.00 11.34 -3.46
CA PRO A 100 23.39 10.29 -2.67
C PRO A 100 22.74 9.29 -3.62
N LYS A 101 23.33 8.09 -3.69
CA LYS A 101 22.80 6.91 -4.38
C LYS A 101 21.30 6.75 -4.11
N ARG A 102 20.48 7.21 -5.05
CA ARG A 102 19.04 6.93 -5.10
C ARG A 102 18.87 5.43 -5.28
N LYS A 103 18.75 4.71 -4.15
CA LYS A 103 18.27 3.33 -4.12
C LYS A 103 16.91 3.32 -4.81
N LYS A 104 16.85 2.86 -6.06
CA LYS A 104 15.60 2.57 -6.77
C LYS A 104 14.89 1.44 -6.03
N ALA A 105 14.18 1.80 -4.97
CA ALA A 105 13.29 0.90 -4.26
C ALA A 105 12.18 0.50 -5.23
N LYS A 106 12.06 -0.81 -5.44
CA LYS A 106 11.07 -1.46 -6.29
C LYS A 106 9.70 -0.79 -6.11
N ALA A 107 9.10 -0.35 -7.21
CA ALA A 107 7.76 0.24 -7.27
C ALA A 107 6.68 -0.82 -7.00
N GLY A 108 6.71 -1.44 -5.81
CA GLY A 108 5.54 -2.07 -5.24
C GLY A 108 4.65 -0.96 -4.67
N LYS A 109 3.34 -1.02 -4.92
CA LYS A 109 2.31 -0.10 -4.37
C LYS A 109 2.67 0.36 -2.96
N GLN A 110 3.34 1.51 -2.85
CA GLN A 110 3.75 2.02 -1.56
C GLN A 110 2.50 2.53 -0.85
N ASN A 111 2.37 2.18 0.43
CA ASN A 111 1.26 2.63 1.26
C ASN A 111 1.18 4.17 1.15
N PRO A 112 0.03 4.78 0.82
CA PRO A 112 -0.07 6.22 0.57
C PRO A 112 0.55 7.06 1.69
N LYS A 113 0.44 6.62 2.95
CA LYS A 113 1.11 7.29 4.08
C LYS A 113 2.63 7.43 3.90
N LYS A 114 3.29 6.41 3.35
CA LYS A 114 4.74 6.43 3.10
C LYS A 114 5.11 7.42 1.99
N LEU A 115 4.25 7.63 1.01
CA LEU A 115 4.46 8.61 -0.06
C LEU A 115 4.37 10.03 0.49
N HIS A 116 3.31 10.36 1.23
CA HIS A 116 3.15 11.68 1.86
C HIS A 116 4.30 12.01 2.82
N CYS A 117 4.77 11.04 3.60
CA CYS A 117 5.94 11.26 4.47
C CYS A 117 7.25 11.49 3.70
N GLN A 118 7.43 10.87 2.52
CA GLN A 118 8.62 11.10 1.70
C GLN A 118 8.59 12.48 1.05
N GLU A 119 7.42 12.91 0.59
CA GLU A 119 7.23 14.26 0.03
C GLU A 119 7.44 15.33 1.09
N LEU A 120 6.87 15.15 2.30
CA LEU A 120 7.07 16.05 3.42
C LEU A 120 8.55 16.21 3.76
N LYS A 121 9.32 15.11 3.81
CA LYS A 121 10.77 15.17 4.08
C LYS A 121 11.53 16.01 3.04
N LYS A 122 11.22 15.81 1.75
CA LYS A 122 11.83 16.59 0.67
C LYS A 122 11.53 18.09 0.80
N VAL A 123 10.29 18.44 1.16
CA VAL A 123 9.88 19.84 1.35
C VAL A 123 10.58 20.45 2.55
N ILE A 124 10.67 19.71 3.67
CA ILE A 124 11.40 20.17 4.87
C ILE A 124 12.88 20.40 4.56
N GLU A 125 13.53 19.48 3.86
CA GLU A 125 14.95 19.60 3.49
C GLU A 125 15.22 20.77 2.54
N ALA A 126 14.26 21.13 1.68
CA ALA A 126 14.40 22.21 0.70
C ALA A 126 13.98 23.59 1.23
N SER A 127 13.32 23.67 2.39
CA SER A 127 12.74 24.93 2.90
C SER A 127 13.62 25.53 3.99
N ASP A 128 13.91 26.82 3.89
CA ASP A 128 14.61 27.55 4.96
C ASP A 128 13.69 27.82 6.17
N ILE A 129 12.40 28.00 5.92
CA ILE A 129 11.39 28.29 6.95
C ILE A 129 10.19 27.36 6.77
N VAL A 130 9.72 26.79 7.88
CA VAL A 130 8.51 25.95 7.93
C VAL A 130 7.46 26.62 8.80
N LEU A 131 6.25 26.79 8.25
CA LEU A 131 5.10 27.36 8.97
C LEU A 131 4.14 26.24 9.37
N GLU A 132 3.92 26.06 10.67
CA GLU A 132 2.92 25.14 11.21
C GLU A 132 1.57 25.86 11.35
N VAL A 133 0.64 25.56 10.44
CA VAL A 133 -0.72 26.11 10.49
C VAL A 133 -1.59 25.24 11.39
N LEU A 134 -2.15 25.85 12.44
CA LEU A 134 -3.01 25.17 13.41
C LEU A 134 -4.47 25.62 13.28
N ASP A 135 -5.42 24.71 13.54
CA ASP A 135 -6.84 25.06 13.65
C ASP A 135 -7.06 25.84 14.96
N ALA A 136 -7.62 27.05 14.85
CA ALA A 136 -7.86 27.92 16.00
C ALA A 136 -8.83 27.34 17.04
N ARG A 137 -9.67 26.37 16.66
CA ARG A 137 -10.64 25.74 17.57
C ARG A 137 -10.02 24.70 18.50
N ASP A 138 -8.93 24.08 18.05
CA ASP A 138 -8.18 23.09 18.84
C ASP A 138 -6.70 23.09 18.42
N PRO A 139 -5.94 24.11 18.85
CA PRO A 139 -4.55 24.26 18.44
C PRO A 139 -3.65 23.19 19.05
N LEU A 140 -4.00 22.62 20.21
CA LEU A 140 -3.20 21.60 20.87
C LEU A 140 -3.45 20.20 20.28
N GLY A 141 -4.69 19.85 19.93
CA GLY A 141 -5.02 18.55 19.37
C GLY A 141 -4.57 18.38 17.91
N CYS A 142 -4.47 19.48 17.16
CA CYS A 142 -3.98 19.48 15.78
C CYS A 142 -2.46 19.65 15.67
N ARG A 143 -1.76 19.88 16.79
CA ARG A 143 -0.30 20.03 16.82
C ARG A 143 0.40 18.67 16.73
N CYS A 144 1.52 18.61 16.01
CA CYS A 144 2.35 17.41 16.00
C CYS A 144 3.11 17.27 17.34
N PRO A 145 3.28 16.05 17.90
CA PRO A 145 4.11 15.85 19.09
C PRO A 145 5.58 16.15 18.79
N GLN A 146 6.27 16.79 19.74
CA GLN A 146 7.72 17.04 19.70
C GLN A 146 8.53 15.76 19.93
#